data_AF-A0A843LY83-F1
#
_entry.id   AF-A0A843LY83-F1
#
_cell.length_a   1.000
_cell.length_b   1.000
_cell.length_c   1.000
_cell.angle_alpha   90.00
_cell.angle_beta   90.00
_cell.angle_gamma   90.00
#
_symmetry.space_group_name_H-M   'P 1'
#
loop_
_entity.id
_entity.type
_entity.pdbx_description
1 polymer ?
#
loop_
_entity_poly.entity_id
_entity_poly.type
_entity_poly.pdbx_seq_one_letter_code
_entity_poly.pdbx_strand_id
1 'polypeptide(L)'
;IDRALMRMVNEAARDSLPNEFAAMLREEDGVVQELVLLPGTLQGKDSATLMLHMMPIDYSIVGTVHSHPGYSNRPSRQDLELFRRSGYVHVITCLPFDEGSWRAYDGAGRPLRLPVVDL
;
A
#
# COMPACT_ATOMS: atom_id res chain seq x y z
N ILE A 1 7.14 3.86 9.05
CA ILE A 1 6.60 2.53 8.72
C ILE A 1 7.52 1.50 9.31
N ASP A 2 6.97 0.48 9.96
CA ASP A 2 7.75 -0.60 10.53
C ASP A 2 8.44 -1.43 9.43
N ARG A 3 9.68 -1.86 9.70
CA ARG A 3 10.48 -2.67 8.78
C ARG A 3 9.86 -4.05 8.57
N ALA A 4 9.33 -4.68 9.62
CA ALA A 4 8.74 -6.01 9.49
C ALA A 4 7.47 -5.96 8.62
N LEU A 5 6.65 -4.92 8.77
CA LEU A 5 5.52 -4.65 7.87
C LEU A 5 5.97 -4.51 6.40
N MET A 6 7.00 -3.73 6.11
CA MET A 6 7.51 -3.57 4.74
C MET A 6 8.00 -4.89 4.14
N ARG A 7 8.64 -5.75 4.94
CA ARG A 7 9.03 -7.09 4.49
C ARG A 7 7.81 -7.95 4.17
N MET A 8 6.80 -7.93 5.03
CA MET A 8 5.54 -8.65 4.80
C MET A 8 4.85 -8.19 3.50
N VAL A 9 4.79 -6.88 3.25
CA VAL A 9 4.27 -6.31 2.00
C VAL A 9 5.02 -6.84 0.78
N ASN A 10 6.35 -6.88 0.85
CA ASN A 10 7.17 -7.35 -0.26
C ASN A 10 6.97 -8.85 -0.54
N GLU A 11 6.85 -9.69 0.50
CA GLU A 11 6.56 -11.12 0.29
C GLU A 11 5.14 -11.32 -0.26
N ALA A 12 4.13 -10.61 0.27
CA ALA A 12 2.77 -10.68 -0.25
C ALA A 12 2.67 -10.23 -1.71
N ALA A 13 3.45 -9.22 -2.11
CA ALA A 13 3.55 -8.77 -3.49
C ALA A 13 4.18 -9.83 -4.41
N ARG A 14 5.22 -10.54 -3.94
CA ARG A 14 5.83 -11.65 -4.70
C ARG A 14 4.86 -12.81 -4.90
N ASP A 15 4.14 -13.19 -3.85
CA ASP A 15 3.15 -14.27 -3.90
C ASP A 15 1.94 -13.93 -4.77
N SER A 16 1.65 -12.63 -4.93
CA SER A 16 0.54 -12.16 -5.76
C SER A 16 0.88 -12.11 -7.25
N LEU A 17 2.15 -12.23 -7.65
CA LEU A 17 2.54 -12.16 -9.06
C LEU A 17 1.77 -13.19 -9.92
N PRO A 18 1.31 -12.79 -11.13
CA PRO A 18 1.52 -11.51 -11.81
C PRO A 18 0.49 -10.43 -11.44
N ASN A 19 -0.37 -10.67 -10.45
CA ASN A 19 -1.39 -9.73 -10.00
C ASN A 19 -0.83 -8.70 -9.00
N GLU A 20 -1.55 -7.59 -8.88
CA GLU A 20 -1.29 -6.60 -7.85
C GLU A 20 -1.84 -7.04 -6.50
N PHE A 21 -0.99 -7.05 -5.48
CA PHE A 21 -1.38 -7.04 -4.08
C PHE A 21 -1.94 -5.66 -3.71
N ALA A 22 -2.95 -5.60 -2.85
CA ALA A 22 -3.39 -4.37 -2.22
C ALA A 22 -4.00 -4.60 -0.82
N ALA A 23 -3.79 -3.63 0.06
CA ALA A 23 -4.33 -3.61 1.43
C ALA A 23 -4.46 -2.17 1.95
N MET A 24 -5.18 -2.01 3.05
CA MET A 24 -5.17 -0.76 3.82
C MET A 24 -4.01 -0.78 4.84
N LEU A 25 -3.52 0.40 5.19
CA LEU A 25 -2.46 0.62 6.18
C LEU A 25 -3.05 1.21 7.46
N ARG A 26 -2.72 0.60 8.60
CA ARG A 26 -3.05 1.11 9.93
C ARG A 26 -1.80 1.62 10.66
N GLU A 27 -1.98 2.73 11.36
CA GLU A 27 -0.99 3.37 12.23
C GLU A 27 -1.28 3.09 13.70
N GLU A 28 -0.21 2.89 14.46
CA GLU A 28 -0.21 2.84 15.91
C GLU A 28 0.99 3.65 16.43
N ASP A 29 0.75 4.55 17.38
CA ASP A 29 1.74 5.44 18.01
C ASP A 29 2.66 6.19 17.01
N GLY A 30 2.08 6.70 15.92
CA GLY A 30 2.78 7.46 14.90
C GLY A 30 3.55 6.61 13.89
N VAL A 31 3.45 5.28 13.96
CA VAL A 31 4.12 4.35 13.04
C VAL A 31 3.08 3.52 12.30
N VAL A 32 3.21 3.41 10.98
CA VAL A 32 2.44 2.46 10.19
C VAL A 32 2.96 1.05 10.47
N GLN A 33 2.13 0.18 11.08
CA GLN A 33 2.54 -1.11 11.64
C GLN A 33 1.70 -2.31 11.16
N GLU A 34 0.49 -2.08 10.64
CA GLU A 34 -0.42 -3.17 10.29
C GLU A 34 -0.99 -3.08 8.86
N LEU A 35 -1.28 -4.26 8.30
CA LEU A 35 -2.11 -4.43 7.11
C LEU A 35 -3.54 -4.74 7.50
N VAL A 36 -4.48 -4.00 6.93
CA VAL A 36 -5.91 -4.31 7.04
C VAL A 36 -6.39 -4.80 5.67
N LEU A 37 -6.64 -6.10 5.58
CA LEU A 37 -7.19 -6.74 4.38
C LEU A 37 -8.70 -6.52 4.32
N LEU A 38 -9.19 -5.93 3.23
CA LEU A 38 -10.61 -5.71 3.04
C LEU A 38 -11.27 -6.94 2.39
N PRO A 39 -12.38 -7.46 2.94
CA PRO A 39 -13.15 -8.52 2.29
C PRO A 39 -13.59 -8.12 0.88
N GLY A 40 -13.48 -9.07 -0.07
CA GLY A 40 -13.86 -8.83 -1.46
C GLY A 40 -12.85 -8.00 -2.27
N THR A 41 -11.63 -7.79 -1.75
CA THR A 41 -10.54 -7.20 -2.55
C THR A 41 -10.28 -8.06 -3.78
N LEU A 42 -10.37 -7.47 -4.96
CA LEU A 42 -10.12 -8.16 -6.23
C LEU A 42 -8.69 -7.85 -6.67
N GLN A 43 -7.87 -8.89 -6.76
CA GLN A 43 -6.51 -8.79 -7.31
C GLN A 43 -6.56 -9.08 -8.81
N GLY A 44 -5.97 -8.21 -9.61
CA GLY A 44 -5.84 -8.36 -11.06
C GLY A 44 -4.45 -8.01 -11.54
N LYS A 45 -4.12 -8.42 -12.76
CA LYS A 45 -2.78 -8.24 -13.36
C LYS A 45 -2.36 -6.77 -13.51
N ASP A 46 -3.31 -5.91 -13.85
CA ASP A 46 -3.07 -4.49 -14.15
C ASP A 46 -3.64 -3.55 -13.09
N SER A 47 -4.38 -4.08 -12.12
CA SER A 47 -5.01 -3.30 -11.05
C SER A 47 -5.51 -4.18 -9.92
N ALA A 48 -5.38 -3.72 -8.68
CA ALA A 48 -6.14 -4.22 -7.53
C ALA A 48 -7.32 -3.29 -7.18
N THR A 49 -8.47 -3.86 -6.81
CA THR A 49 -9.66 -3.10 -6.40
C THR A 49 -9.97 -3.34 -4.92
N LEU A 50 -9.84 -2.28 -4.12
CA LEU A 50 -10.18 -2.26 -2.71
C LEU A 50 -11.66 -1.90 -2.50
N MET A 51 -12.39 -2.75 -1.79
CA MET A 51 -13.80 -2.51 -1.45
C MET A 51 -13.90 -1.57 -0.24
N LEU A 52 -13.63 -0.28 -0.45
CA LEU A 52 -13.57 0.72 0.65
C LEU A 52 -14.84 0.80 1.50
N HIS A 53 -16.00 0.40 0.97
CA HIS A 53 -17.26 0.33 1.73
C HIS A 53 -17.30 -0.82 2.76
N MET A 54 -16.38 -1.79 2.66
CA MET A 54 -16.17 -2.86 3.64
C MET A 54 -15.15 -2.49 4.71
N MET A 55 -14.62 -1.26 4.69
CA MET A 55 -13.67 -0.79 5.67
C MET A 55 -14.34 -0.68 7.05
N PRO A 56 -13.71 -1.20 8.12
CA PRO A 56 -14.22 -1.02 9.47
C PRO A 56 -14.22 0.47 9.85
N ILE A 57 -15.07 0.85 10.81
CA ILE A 57 -14.97 2.16 11.44
C ILE A 57 -13.72 2.14 12.31
N ASP A 58 -12.63 2.63 11.73
CA ASP A 58 -11.31 2.62 12.34
C ASP A 58 -10.53 3.86 11.91
N TYR A 59 -10.36 4.80 12.84
CA TYR A 59 -9.67 6.07 12.61
C TYR A 59 -8.15 5.93 12.52
N SER A 60 -7.62 4.76 12.88
CA SER A 60 -6.19 4.46 12.78
C SER A 60 -5.79 4.01 11.36
N ILE A 61 -6.74 3.84 10.44
CA ILE A 61 -6.44 3.59 9.02
C ILE A 61 -5.95 4.88 8.36
N VAL A 62 -4.71 4.87 7.90
CA VAL A 62 -4.01 6.05 7.37
C VAL A 62 -3.80 6.03 5.87
N GLY A 63 -3.89 4.87 5.24
CA GLY A 63 -4.12 4.81 3.81
C GLY A 63 -3.96 3.45 3.17
N THR A 64 -3.24 3.35 2.06
CA THR A 64 -3.20 2.13 1.23
C THR A 64 -1.79 1.67 0.93
N VAL A 65 -1.64 0.39 0.66
CA VAL A 65 -0.46 -0.17 0.01
C VAL A 65 -0.88 -1.04 -1.16
N HIS A 66 -0.19 -0.93 -2.28
CA HIS A 66 -0.35 -1.86 -3.40
C HIS A 66 0.98 -2.16 -4.09
N SER A 67 1.02 -3.24 -4.86
CA SER A 67 2.20 -3.67 -5.59
C SER A 67 2.03 -3.51 -7.10
N HIS A 68 3.06 -3.07 -7.79
CA HIS A 68 3.13 -3.19 -9.25
C HIS A 68 3.99 -4.41 -9.66
N PRO A 69 3.55 -5.22 -10.64
CA PRO A 69 4.33 -6.37 -11.14
C PRO A 69 5.51 -5.95 -12.04
N GLY A 70 5.67 -4.66 -12.33
CA GLY A 70 6.81 -4.09 -13.06
C GLY A 70 7.82 -3.39 -12.12
N TYR A 71 8.82 -2.72 -12.69
CA TYR A 71 9.89 -2.01 -11.95
C TYR A 71 9.54 -0.56 -11.58
N SER A 72 8.28 -0.14 -11.75
CA SER A 72 7.85 1.23 -11.51
C SER A 72 6.98 1.30 -10.26
N ASN A 73 7.42 2.07 -9.27
CA ASN A 73 6.61 2.45 -8.11
C ASN A 73 5.92 3.81 -8.29
N ARG A 74 5.76 4.30 -9.53
CA ARG A 74 5.04 5.55 -9.85
C ARG A 74 3.54 5.30 -9.95
N PRO A 75 2.70 6.20 -9.40
CA PRO A 75 1.27 6.02 -9.43
C PRO A 75 0.71 6.14 -10.85
N SER A 76 -0.24 5.27 -11.18
CA SER A 76 -1.13 5.38 -12.31
C SER A 76 -2.20 6.46 -12.06
N ARG A 77 -3.03 6.77 -13.07
CA ARG A 77 -4.18 7.67 -12.89
C ARG A 77 -5.20 7.08 -11.92
N GLN A 78 -5.40 5.77 -11.96
CA GLN A 78 -6.31 5.01 -11.10
C GLN A 78 -5.82 5.03 -9.64
N ASP A 79 -4.51 4.92 -9.43
CA ASP A 79 -3.90 5.00 -8.10
C ASP A 79 -4.20 6.38 -7.48
N LEU A 80 -4.04 7.45 -8.26
CA LEU A 80 -4.37 8.80 -7.79
C LEU A 80 -5.86 8.97 -7.44
N GLU A 81 -6.77 8.23 -8.08
CA GLU A 81 -8.19 8.24 -7.72
C GLU A 81 -8.43 7.49 -6.41
N LEU A 82 -7.78 6.34 -6.22
CA LEU A 82 -7.77 5.62 -4.95
C LEU A 82 -7.25 6.52 -3.83
N PHE A 83 -6.10 7.18 -4.04
CA PHE A 83 -5.42 7.98 -3.01
C PHE A 83 -6.32 9.08 -2.46
N ARG A 84 -7.03 9.79 -3.33
CA ARG A 84 -7.97 10.87 -2.95
C ARG A 84 -9.13 10.41 -2.05
N ARG A 85 -9.41 9.11 -2.00
CA ARG A 85 -10.56 8.53 -1.28
C ARG A 85 -10.18 7.71 -0.06
N SER A 86 -8.89 7.46 0.17
CA SER A 86 -8.47 6.36 1.03
C SER A 86 -7.33 6.74 1.99
N GLY A 87 -7.36 7.93 2.58
CA GLY A 87 -6.39 8.35 3.60
C GLY A 87 -5.35 9.34 3.10
N TYR A 88 -4.18 9.34 3.75
CA TYR A 88 -3.12 10.32 3.53
C TYR A 88 -1.71 9.72 3.37
N VAL A 89 -1.55 8.40 3.55
CA VAL A 89 -0.30 7.66 3.28
C VAL A 89 -0.56 6.52 2.29
N HIS A 90 0.06 6.59 1.11
CA HIS A 90 -0.09 5.56 0.09
C HIS A 90 1.26 5.00 -0.33
N VAL A 91 1.45 3.69 -0.22
CA VAL A 91 2.69 3.00 -0.55
C VAL A 91 2.52 2.20 -1.84
N ILE A 92 3.46 2.37 -2.76
CA ILE A 92 3.59 1.49 -3.93
C ILE A 92 4.91 0.74 -3.80
N THR A 93 4.85 -0.60 -3.74
CA THR A 93 6.03 -1.47 -3.90
C THR A 93 6.07 -2.04 -5.32
N CYS A 94 7.24 -2.33 -5.84
CA CYS A 94 7.41 -2.82 -7.21
C CYS A 94 8.57 -3.83 -7.28
N LEU A 95 8.73 -4.51 -8.42
CA LEU A 95 9.90 -5.37 -8.63
C LEU A 95 11.21 -4.59 -8.40
N PRO A 96 12.24 -5.22 -7.82
CA PRO A 96 12.32 -6.62 -7.32
C PRO A 96 11.73 -6.88 -5.91
N PHE A 97 10.94 -5.97 -5.34
CA PHE A 97 10.36 -6.05 -3.98
C PHE A 97 11.44 -6.14 -2.90
N ASP A 98 12.39 -5.21 -2.92
CA ASP A 98 13.43 -5.06 -1.90
C ASP A 98 13.27 -3.75 -1.09
N GLU A 99 14.22 -3.47 -0.19
CA GLU A 99 14.17 -2.28 0.68
C GLU A 99 14.20 -0.94 -0.07
N GLY A 100 14.65 -0.93 -1.33
CA GLY A 100 14.71 0.26 -2.19
C GLY A 100 13.59 0.35 -3.24
N SER A 101 12.79 -0.71 -3.39
CA SER A 101 11.83 -0.86 -4.48
C SER A 101 10.41 -0.42 -4.13
N TRP A 102 10.28 0.65 -3.34
CA TRP A 102 8.99 1.19 -2.96
C TRP A 102 9.04 2.71 -2.81
N ARG A 103 7.87 3.35 -2.82
CA ARG A 103 7.73 4.77 -2.54
C ARG A 103 6.41 5.07 -1.86
N ALA A 104 6.41 6.06 -0.97
CA ALA A 104 5.21 6.62 -0.38
C ALA A 104 4.75 7.91 -1.07
N TYR A 105 3.45 8.15 -1.06
CA TYR A 105 2.77 9.29 -1.63
C TYR A 105 1.69 9.81 -0.69
N ASP A 106 1.37 11.10 -0.81
CA ASP A 106 0.18 11.68 -0.19
C ASP A 106 -1.08 11.47 -1.04
N GLY A 107 -2.24 11.91 -0.54
CA GLY A 107 -3.52 11.83 -1.25
C GLY A 107 -3.59 12.56 -2.59
N ALA A 108 -2.61 13.43 -2.90
CA ALA A 108 -2.48 14.12 -4.18
C ALA A 108 -1.47 13.46 -5.14
N GLY A 109 -0.83 12.36 -4.71
CA GLY A 109 0.21 11.69 -5.47
C GLY A 109 1.59 12.34 -5.39
N ARG A 110 1.80 13.27 -4.45
CA ARG A 110 3.12 13.88 -4.24
C ARG A 110 3.98 12.95 -3.38
N PRO A 111 5.27 12.78 -3.69
CA PRO A 111 6.15 11.94 -2.88
C PRO A 111 6.13 12.36 -1.40
N LEU A 112 5.89 11.39 -0.53
CA LEU A 112 5.86 11.56 0.92
C LEU A 112 7.12 10.91 1.51
N ARG A 113 7.80 11.61 2.43
CA ARG A 113 8.91 11.01 3.19
C ARG A 113 8.31 10.14 4.30
N LEU A 114 8.44 8.82 4.15
CA LEU A 114 8.01 7.84 5.15
C LEU A 114 9.25 7.09 5.68
N PRO A 115 9.76 7.42 6.87
CA PRO A 115 10.92 6.71 7.44
C PRO A 115 10.59 5.24 7.73
N VAL A 116 11.54 4.35 7.44
CA VAL A 116 11.52 2.97 7.93
C VAL A 116 12.12 2.96 9.33
N VAL A 117 11.44 2.33 10.27
CA VAL A 117 11.86 2.20 11.67
C VAL A 117 11.84 0.73 12.09
N ASP A 118 12.59 0.40 13.13
CA ASP A 118 12.57 -0.90 13.79
C ASP A 118 11.90 -0.71 15.15
N LEU A 119 10.87 -1.51 15.43
CA LEU A 119 10.09 -1.52 16.68
C LEU A 119 10.44 -2.72 17.55
#